data_AF-A0AA39JFN7-F1
#
_entry.id   AF-A0AA39JFN7-F1
#
_cell.length_a   1.000
_cell.length_b   1.000
_cell.length_c   1.000
_cell.angle_alpha   90.00
_cell.angle_beta   90.00
_cell.angle_gamma   90.00
#
_symmetry.space_group_name_H-M   'P 1'
#
loop_
_entity.id
_entity.type
_entity.pdbx_description
1 polymer ?
#
loop_
_entity_poly.entity_id
_entity_poly.type
_entity_poly.pdbx_seq_one_letter_code
_entity_poly.pdbx_strand_id
1 'polypeptide(L)'
;MPVPLPCPRTCYQDEFSPELVHEISEKYGLPPDRIFYYRRKRDYGYHRCPLRCGRSTMGTAMGKHLQVYHPGIDRTTVTCSVRSRKGKHCLGEPVDGATYLQHFEHDHFLHHSVCAFCLFAVPVSRMKKHFDVCPGFLYQGERRRLFWDDGN
;
A
#
# COMPACT_ATOMS: atom_id res chain seq x y z
N MET A 1 -18.62 -13.56 -9.88
CA MET A 1 -17.50 -13.49 -8.91
C MET A 1 -16.33 -12.79 -9.59
N PRO A 2 -15.81 -11.69 -9.02
CA PRO A 2 -14.68 -10.98 -9.61
C PRO A 2 -13.43 -11.86 -9.73
N VAL A 3 -12.64 -11.59 -10.76
CA VAL A 3 -11.43 -12.32 -11.15
C VAL A 3 -10.24 -11.36 -11.06
N PRO A 4 -9.19 -11.73 -10.32
CA PRO A 4 -7.94 -10.98 -10.30
C PRO A 4 -7.33 -10.85 -11.70
N LEU A 5 -6.79 -9.66 -12.01
CA LEU A 5 -5.99 -9.39 -13.21
C LEU A 5 -4.58 -9.98 -13.05
N PRO A 6 -3.86 -10.26 -14.14
CA PRO A 6 -2.50 -10.80 -14.07
C PRO A 6 -1.53 -9.91 -13.27
N CYS A 7 -0.62 -10.54 -12.51
CA CYS A 7 0.42 -9.85 -11.76
C CYS A 7 1.32 -9.03 -12.70
N PRO A 8 1.43 -7.70 -12.53
CA PRO A 8 2.36 -6.89 -13.32
C PRO A 8 3.80 -7.36 -13.15
N ARG A 9 4.62 -7.32 -14.21
CA ARG A 9 6.03 -7.79 -14.17
C ARG A 9 6.88 -7.14 -13.06
N THR A 10 6.54 -5.91 -12.71
CA THR A 10 7.19 -5.12 -11.64
C THR A 10 6.68 -5.43 -10.24
N CYS A 11 5.80 -6.41 -10.09
CA CYS A 11 5.14 -6.76 -8.82
C CYS A 11 5.29 -8.25 -8.50
N TYR A 12 4.97 -8.61 -7.27
CA TYR A 12 4.74 -9.98 -6.80
C TYR A 12 3.42 -10.03 -6.04
N GLN A 13 2.80 -11.22 -5.95
CA GLN A 13 1.61 -11.42 -5.13
C GLN A 13 1.99 -11.46 -3.66
N ASP A 14 1.22 -10.75 -2.84
CA ASP A 14 1.39 -10.67 -1.40
C ASP A 14 0.01 -10.82 -0.73
N GLU A 15 0.00 -11.31 0.50
CA GLU A 15 -1.22 -11.71 1.20
C GLU A 15 -1.57 -10.72 2.31
N PHE A 16 -2.87 -10.57 2.57
CA PHE A 16 -3.33 -9.85 3.76
C PHE A 16 -3.19 -10.75 5.00
N SER A 17 -3.29 -10.16 6.19
CA SER A 17 -3.37 -10.97 7.41
C SER A 17 -4.64 -11.85 7.39
N PRO A 18 -4.61 -13.04 8.01
CA PRO A 18 -5.76 -13.95 8.02
C PRO A 18 -7.06 -13.30 8.53
N GLU A 19 -6.95 -12.40 9.52
CA GLU A 19 -8.09 -11.68 10.10
C GLU A 19 -8.72 -10.74 9.07
N LEU A 20 -7.90 -10.04 8.28
CA LEU A 20 -8.37 -9.13 7.24
C LEU A 20 -8.94 -9.92 6.04
N VAL A 21 -8.35 -11.06 5.70
CA VAL A 21 -8.90 -11.98 4.68
C VAL A 21 -10.28 -12.46 5.08
N HIS A 22 -10.45 -12.90 6.34
CA HIS A 22 -11.75 -13.34 6.86
C HIS A 22 -12.78 -12.22 6.78
N GLU A 23 -12.42 -11.01 7.23
CA GLU A 23 -13.33 -9.86 7.21
C GLU A 23 -13.75 -9.46 5.78
N ILE A 24 -12.82 -9.47 4.82
CA ILE A 24 -13.12 -9.20 3.40
C ILE A 24 -13.97 -10.33 2.81
N SER A 25 -13.67 -11.59 3.15
CA SER A 25 -14.43 -12.78 2.71
C SER A 25 -15.88 -12.69 3.17
N GLU A 26 -16.13 -12.43 4.44
CA GLU A 26 -17.47 -12.27 5.00
C GLU A 26 -18.21 -11.07 4.39
N LYS A 27 -17.54 -9.92 4.27
CA LYS A 27 -18.18 -8.70 3.79
C LYS A 27 -18.57 -8.77 2.32
N TYR A 28 -17.74 -9.38 1.47
CA TYR A 28 -17.91 -9.34 0.01
C TYR A 28 -18.20 -10.72 -0.62
N GLY A 29 -18.31 -11.78 0.19
CA GLY A 29 -18.60 -13.14 -0.28
C GLY A 29 -17.51 -13.73 -1.18
N LEU A 30 -16.25 -13.36 -0.95
CA LEU A 30 -15.12 -13.84 -1.76
C LEU A 30 -14.41 -15.00 -1.08
N PRO A 31 -13.98 -16.01 -1.84
CA PRO A 31 -13.20 -17.08 -1.27
C PRO A 31 -11.80 -16.55 -0.89
N PRO A 32 -11.23 -17.01 0.25
CA PRO A 32 -9.95 -16.51 0.78
C PRO A 32 -8.79 -16.49 -0.21
N ASP A 33 -8.71 -17.48 -1.11
CA ASP A 33 -7.67 -17.63 -2.13
C ASP A 33 -7.70 -16.51 -3.20
N ARG A 34 -8.80 -15.76 -3.29
CA ARG A 34 -8.95 -14.62 -4.20
C ARG A 34 -8.70 -13.27 -3.53
N ILE A 35 -8.39 -13.25 -2.24
CA ILE A 35 -8.21 -12.04 -1.45
C ILE A 35 -6.70 -11.79 -1.28
N PHE A 36 -6.12 -11.11 -2.26
CA PHE A 36 -4.70 -10.75 -2.25
C PHE A 36 -4.48 -9.39 -2.91
N TYR A 37 -3.24 -8.91 -2.84
CA TYR A 37 -2.81 -7.71 -3.54
C TYR A 37 -1.45 -7.93 -4.22
N TYR A 38 -1.10 -7.04 -5.14
CA TYR A 38 0.21 -7.04 -5.76
C TYR A 38 1.12 -6.04 -5.09
N ARG A 39 2.30 -6.45 -4.67
CA ARG A 39 3.32 -5.56 -4.11
C ARG A 39 4.39 -5.26 -5.15
N ARG A 40 4.76 -3.99 -5.31
CA ARG A 40 5.87 -3.61 -6.20
C ARG A 40 7.20 -4.19 -5.70
N LYS A 41 7.99 -4.72 -6.63
CA LYS A 41 9.31 -5.35 -6.39
C LYS A 41 10.39 -4.37 -5.91
N ARG A 42 10.27 -3.08 -6.24
CA ARG A 42 11.23 -2.05 -5.83
C ARG A 42 10.52 -0.77 -5.44
N ASP A 43 11.00 -0.22 -4.34
CA ASP A 43 10.88 1.20 -4.05
C ASP A 43 11.95 1.91 -4.89
N TYR A 44 11.53 2.79 -5.81
CA TYR A 44 12.46 3.44 -6.75
C TYR A 44 13.13 4.69 -6.16
N GLY A 45 12.93 4.98 -4.87
CA GLY A 45 13.46 6.17 -4.20
C GLY A 45 14.52 5.88 -3.14
N TYR A 46 15.65 6.60 -3.20
CA TYR A 46 16.50 6.83 -2.03
C TYR A 46 15.95 8.01 -1.24
N HIS A 47 15.80 7.83 0.07
CA HIS A 47 15.31 8.83 1.00
C HIS A 47 16.43 9.24 1.94
N ARG A 48 16.61 10.55 2.14
CA ARG A 48 17.55 11.06 3.15
C ARG A 48 17.01 10.77 4.54
N CYS A 49 17.91 10.44 5.46
CA CYS A 49 17.57 10.34 6.88
C CYS A 49 17.00 11.69 7.37
N PRO A 50 15.84 11.69 8.05
CA PRO A 50 15.18 12.92 8.48
C PRO A 50 15.94 13.62 9.62
N LEU A 51 16.75 12.89 10.39
CA LEU A 51 17.62 13.41 11.45
C LEU A 51 18.94 13.96 10.89
N ARG A 52 19.06 14.09 9.57
CA ARG A 52 20.21 14.70 8.87
C ARG A 52 21.56 14.09 9.22
N CYS A 53 21.62 12.79 9.53
CA CYS A 53 22.88 12.07 9.80
C CYS A 53 23.76 11.85 8.56
N GLY A 54 23.44 12.47 7.43
CA GLY A 54 24.15 12.39 6.16
C GLY A 54 23.87 11.11 5.34
N ARG A 55 23.15 10.13 5.89
CA ARG A 55 22.86 8.87 5.19
C ARG A 55 21.56 8.95 4.38
N SER A 56 21.55 8.21 3.27
CA SER A 56 20.35 7.96 2.47
C SER A 56 20.07 6.46 2.44
N THR A 57 18.81 6.08 2.50
CA THR A 57 18.37 4.68 2.53
C THR A 57 17.23 4.47 1.55
N MET A 58 17.03 3.24 1.10
CA MET A 58 15.75 2.87 0.48
C MET A 58 14.63 3.02 1.52
N GLY A 59 13.41 3.33 1.09
CA GLY A 59 12.28 3.48 2.02
C GLY A 59 12.07 2.23 2.89
N THR A 60 12.24 1.03 2.31
CA THR A 60 12.17 -0.27 3.01
C THR A 60 13.20 -0.41 4.13
N ALA A 61 14.30 0.32 4.06
CA ALA A 61 15.39 0.26 5.02
C ALA A 61 15.37 1.43 6.03
N MET A 62 14.43 2.38 5.91
CA MET A 62 14.35 3.55 6.77
C MET A 62 14.08 3.17 8.23
N GLY A 63 13.12 2.27 8.50
CA GLY A 63 12.84 1.78 9.86
C GLY A 63 14.06 1.17 10.54
N LYS A 64 14.72 0.22 9.87
CA LYS A 64 15.94 -0.40 10.38
C LYS A 64 17.07 0.62 10.58
N HIS A 65 17.22 1.56 9.65
CA HIS A 65 18.21 2.62 9.78
C HIS A 65 17.97 3.49 11.02
N LEU A 66 16.73 3.90 11.27
CA LEU A 66 16.39 4.72 12.43
C LEU A 66 16.59 3.95 13.74
N GLN A 67 16.19 2.69 13.83
CA GLN A 67 16.41 1.88 15.02
C GLN A 67 17.89 1.67 15.34
N VAL A 68 18.73 1.43 14.33
CA VAL A 68 20.16 1.13 14.52
C VAL A 68 20.98 2.40 14.78
N TYR A 69 20.72 3.47 14.05
CA TYR A 69 21.55 4.68 14.09
C TYR A 69 20.95 5.79 14.95
N HIS A 70 19.67 5.70 15.32
CA HIS A 70 18.92 6.69 16.10
C HIS A 70 18.03 6.01 17.16
N PRO A 71 18.60 5.25 18.11
CA PRO A 71 17.82 4.43 19.06
C PRO A 71 16.89 5.22 19.99
N GLY A 72 17.03 6.54 20.09
CA GLY A 72 16.14 7.42 20.87
C GLY A 72 15.20 8.29 20.03
N ILE A 73 14.94 7.91 18.78
CA ILE A 73 14.08 8.69 17.87
C ILE A 73 12.67 8.91 18.44
N ASP A 74 12.15 7.97 19.22
CA ASP A 74 10.85 8.03 19.91
C ASP A 74 10.71 9.23 20.86
N ARG A 75 11.82 9.81 21.32
CA ARG A 75 11.84 11.00 22.20
C ARG A 75 12.21 12.28 21.46
N THR A 76 12.26 12.23 20.13
CA THR A 76 12.68 13.35 19.29
C THR A 76 11.55 13.82 18.41
N THR A 77 11.64 15.08 18.03
CA THR A 77 10.78 15.62 16.99
C THR A 77 11.49 15.51 15.65
N VAL A 78 10.80 14.96 14.66
CA VAL A 78 11.35 14.67 13.34
C VAL A 78 10.62 15.51 12.31
N THR A 79 11.35 16.29 11.52
CA THR A 79 10.78 17.03 10.40
C THR A 79 10.94 16.21 9.12
N CYS A 80 9.83 15.87 8.46
CA CYS A 80 9.90 15.20 7.18
C CYS A 80 10.36 16.17 6.08
N SER A 81 11.53 15.91 5.51
CA SER A 81 12.08 16.69 4.39
C SER A 81 11.75 16.10 3.02
N VAL A 82 10.93 15.05 2.97
CA VAL A 82 10.64 14.31 1.73
C VAL A 82 9.47 14.97 0.99
N ARG A 83 9.60 15.16 -0.32
CA ARG A 83 8.47 15.63 -1.15
C ARG A 83 7.36 14.57 -1.16
N SER A 84 6.12 14.96 -0.85
CA SER A 84 4.98 14.04 -0.97
C SER A 84 4.63 13.82 -2.44
N ARG A 85 3.99 12.68 -2.73
CA ARG A 85 3.61 12.25 -4.09
C ARG A 85 2.61 13.17 -4.79
N LYS A 86 1.88 14.03 -4.07
CA LYS A 86 0.87 14.95 -4.64
C LYS A 86 1.47 16.23 -5.23
N GLY A 87 2.79 16.33 -5.36
CA GLY A 87 3.47 17.57 -5.76
C GLY A 87 3.46 18.66 -4.68
N LYS A 88 2.69 18.47 -3.60
CA LYS A 88 2.81 19.26 -2.37
C LYS A 88 3.95 18.68 -1.54
N HIS A 89 4.86 19.53 -1.06
CA HIS A 89 5.77 19.11 -0.01
C HIS A 89 4.95 18.54 1.15
N CYS A 90 5.43 17.51 1.85
CA CYS A 90 5.01 17.41 3.24
C CYS A 90 5.42 18.74 3.84
N LEU A 91 4.41 19.57 4.16
CA LEU A 91 4.61 20.78 4.94
C LEU A 91 5.44 20.28 6.12
N GLY A 92 6.64 20.82 6.31
CA GLY A 92 7.66 20.29 7.24
C GLY A 92 7.24 20.40 8.70
N GLU A 93 6.02 19.99 9.00
CA GLU A 93 5.43 19.91 10.30
C GLU A 93 6.23 18.87 11.08
N PRO A 94 6.70 19.26 12.26
CA PRO A 94 7.38 18.34 13.15
C PRO A 94 6.41 17.21 13.54
N VAL A 95 6.78 15.96 13.29
CA VAL A 95 6.07 14.79 13.80
C VAL A 95 6.86 14.19 14.96
N ASP A 96 6.17 13.58 15.92
CA ASP A 96 6.82 12.79 16.95
C ASP A 96 7.59 11.64 16.28
N GLY A 97 8.85 11.43 16.63
CA GLY A 97 9.69 10.37 16.07
C GLY A 97 9.13 8.96 16.33
N ALA A 98 8.32 8.76 17.37
CA ALA A 98 7.56 7.53 17.58
C ALA A 98 6.54 7.29 16.45
N THR A 99 5.98 8.36 15.89
CA THR A 99 5.00 8.33 14.80
C THR A 99 5.61 8.56 13.42
N TYR A 100 6.87 9.01 13.35
CA TYR A 100 7.55 9.33 12.10
C TYR A 100 7.57 8.15 11.14
N LEU A 101 7.79 6.93 11.64
CA LEU A 101 7.81 5.76 10.76
C LEU A 101 6.45 5.50 10.12
N GLN A 102 5.37 5.61 10.87
CA GLN A 102 4.02 5.50 10.31
C GLN A 102 3.73 6.60 9.29
N HIS A 103 4.13 7.84 9.58
CA HIS A 103 4.02 8.96 8.64
C HIS A 103 4.84 8.70 7.36
N PHE A 104 6.10 8.31 7.50
CA PHE A 104 6.99 8.02 6.39
C PHE A 104 6.44 6.87 5.55
N GLU A 105 5.97 5.80 6.19
CA GLU A 105 5.37 4.64 5.53
C GLU A 105 4.07 4.98 4.79
N HIS A 106 3.26 5.90 5.33
CA HIS A 106 1.98 6.29 4.76
C HIS A 106 2.11 7.32 3.62
N ASP A 107 2.98 8.32 3.79
CA ASP A 107 3.01 9.52 2.94
C ASP A 107 4.18 9.55 1.94
N HIS A 108 5.24 8.78 2.21
CA HIS A 108 6.50 8.85 1.45
C HIS A 108 6.97 7.51 0.92
N PHE A 109 6.69 6.44 1.65
CA PHE A 109 7.05 5.11 1.27
C PHE A 109 6.00 4.54 0.33
N LEU A 110 6.41 4.21 -0.89
CA LEU A 110 5.56 3.51 -1.82
C LEU A 110 5.47 2.02 -1.44
N HIS A 111 4.79 1.70 -0.34
CA HIS A 111 4.04 0.45 -0.25
C HIS A 111 2.83 0.56 -1.18
N HIS A 112 3.07 0.65 -2.47
CA HIS A 112 2.00 0.46 -3.43
C HIS A 112 1.68 -1.03 -3.45
N SER A 113 0.81 -1.44 -2.54
CA SER A 113 -0.10 -2.50 -2.90
C SER A 113 -0.91 -2.03 -4.11
N VAL A 114 -1.03 -2.92 -5.06
CA VAL A 114 -1.70 -2.72 -6.32
C VAL A 114 -2.89 -3.66 -6.24
N CYS A 115 -4.08 -3.08 -6.35
CA CYS A 115 -5.31 -3.85 -6.30
C CYS A 115 -5.29 -4.91 -7.40
N ALA A 116 -5.52 -6.17 -7.02
CA ALA A 116 -5.54 -7.29 -7.96
C ALA A 116 -6.64 -7.15 -9.02
N PHE A 117 -7.70 -6.37 -8.76
CA PHE A 117 -8.88 -6.32 -9.64
C PHE A 117 -8.88 -5.13 -10.61
N CYS A 118 -8.19 -4.04 -10.29
CA CYS A 118 -8.16 -2.83 -11.13
C CYS A 118 -6.74 -2.27 -11.38
N LEU A 119 -5.71 -2.90 -10.81
CA LEU A 119 -4.30 -2.49 -10.87
C LEU A 119 -4.03 -1.06 -10.34
N PHE A 120 -4.99 -0.47 -9.62
CA PHE A 120 -4.80 0.82 -8.99
C PHE A 120 -3.90 0.68 -7.75
N ALA A 121 -2.98 1.63 -7.59
CA ALA A 121 -2.09 1.65 -6.44
C ALA A 121 -2.79 2.28 -5.23
N VAL A 122 -2.88 1.51 -4.15
CA VAL A 122 -3.54 1.89 -2.89
C VAL A 122 -2.66 1.39 -1.74
N PRO A 123 -2.51 2.12 -0.62
CA PRO A 123 -1.87 1.57 0.56
C PRO A 123 -2.62 0.34 1.09
N VAL A 124 -1.91 -0.65 1.65
CA VAL A 124 -2.52 -1.91 2.15
C VAL A 124 -3.62 -1.60 3.16
N SER A 125 -3.35 -0.66 4.09
CA SER A 125 -4.29 -0.19 5.12
C SER A 125 -5.59 0.41 4.56
N ARG A 126 -5.58 0.87 3.30
CA ARG A 126 -6.75 1.44 2.63
C ARG A 126 -7.40 0.49 1.62
N MET A 127 -6.83 -0.69 1.40
CA MET A 127 -7.30 -1.61 0.35
C MET A 127 -8.73 -2.10 0.60
N LYS A 128 -9.09 -2.40 1.85
CA LYS A 128 -10.46 -2.78 2.23
C LYS A 128 -11.50 -1.73 1.83
N LYS A 129 -11.22 -0.45 2.12
CA LYS A 129 -12.08 0.69 1.72
C LYS A 129 -12.05 0.91 0.20
N HIS A 130 -10.95 0.58 -0.46
CA HIS A 130 -10.88 0.66 -1.91
C HIS A 130 -11.82 -0.35 -2.58
N PHE A 131 -11.99 -1.56 -2.03
CA PHE A 131 -12.94 -2.55 -2.58
C PHE A 131 -14.39 -2.06 -2.64
N ASP A 132 -14.81 -1.21 -1.69
CA ASP A 132 -16.15 -0.59 -1.69
C ASP A 132 -16.44 0.27 -2.94
N VAL A 133 -15.40 0.76 -3.62
CA VAL A 133 -15.50 1.67 -4.77
C VAL A 133 -14.73 1.18 -5.98
N CYS A 134 -14.18 -0.03 -5.95
CA CYS A 134 -13.29 -0.52 -6.98
C CYS A 134 -14.09 -1.07 -8.16
N PRO A 135 -14.05 -0.46 -9.36
CA PRO A 135 -14.85 -0.93 -10.49
C PRO A 135 -14.44 -2.34 -10.93
N GLY A 136 -13.16 -2.67 -10.92
CA GLY A 136 -12.70 -4.03 -11.25
C GLY A 136 -13.18 -5.09 -10.25
N PHE A 137 -13.43 -4.69 -9.00
CA PHE A 137 -13.95 -5.53 -7.94
C PHE A 137 -15.48 -5.68 -8.03
N LEU A 138 -16.19 -4.57 -8.27
CA LEU A 138 -17.65 -4.51 -8.33
C LEU A 138 -18.22 -5.01 -9.69
N TYR A 139 -17.62 -4.60 -10.81
CA TYR A 139 -18.14 -4.80 -12.17
C TYR A 139 -17.95 -6.22 -12.73
N GLN A 140 -16.98 -6.98 -12.21
CA GLN A 140 -16.79 -8.37 -12.63
C GLN A 140 -17.86 -9.34 -12.07
N GLY A 141 -18.85 -8.83 -11.32
CA GLY A 141 -20.12 -9.51 -11.04
C GLY A 141 -21.12 -9.47 -12.20
N GLU A 142 -21.10 -8.43 -13.05
CA GLU A 142 -22.17 -8.17 -14.03
C GLU A 142 -21.89 -8.71 -15.45
N ARG A 143 -20.63 -8.92 -15.84
CA ARG A 143 -20.31 -9.47 -17.18
C ARG A 143 -20.73 -10.92 -17.41
N ARG A 144 -21.24 -11.66 -16.40
CA ARG A 144 -21.79 -13.01 -16.60
C ARG A 144 -23.29 -13.06 -16.91
N ARG A 145 -24.06 -11.98 -16.74
CA ARG A 145 -25.49 -11.94 -17.15
C ARG A 145 -25.72 -11.51 -18.59
N LEU A 146 -24.71 -10.97 -19.28
CA LEU A 146 -24.83 -10.50 -20.67
C LEU A 146 -24.13 -11.42 -21.70
N PHE A 147 -23.69 -12.60 -21.30
CA PHE A 147 -23.03 -13.57 -22.20
C PHE A 147 -23.69 -14.97 -22.20
N TRP A 148 -24.87 -15.12 -21.57
CA TRP A 148 -25.65 -16.37 -21.54
C TRP A 148 -27.16 -16.15 -21.80
N ASP A 149 -27.55 -15.00 -22.35
CA ASP A 149 -28.94 -14.76 -22.84
C ASP A 149 -28.99 -14.40 -24.34
N ASP A 150 -27.89 -14.59 -25.07
CA ASP A 150 -27.87 -14.57 -26.54
C ASP A 150 -27.08 -15.78 -27.04
N GLY A 151 -27.79 -16.89 -27.25
CA GLY A 151 -27.21 -18.14 -27.74
C GLY A 151 -28.22 -19.28 -27.83
N ASN A 152 -29.38 -18.98 -28.42
CA ASN A 152 -30.22 -19.94 -29.13
C ASN A 152 -29.45 -20.51 -30.33
#